data_AF-A0A354GIX0-F1
#
_entry.id   AF-A0A354GIX0-F1
#
_cell.length_a   1.000
_cell.length_b   1.000
_cell.length_c   1.000
_cell.angle_alpha   90.00
_cell.angle_beta   90.00
_cell.angle_gamma   90.00
#
_symmetry.space_group_name_H-M   'P 1'
#
loop_
_entity.id
_entity.type
_entity.pdbx_description
1 polymer ?
#
loop_
_entity_poly.entity_id
_entity_poly.type
_entity_poly.pdbx_seq_one_letter_code
_entity_poly.pdbx_strand_id
1 'polypeptide(L)'
;LRQNALNQIFGNLKKHGTGNHKTKKSGAGDELTGEFRDYNFGDSLDKISMTESIKNAQINNGIGNFSLTEQDLIVQETNFKAQMSTVLMIDISHSMILYGEDRITPAKKVAMALIELIRTRYPKDTMDILVFGNDAWMISVKDLPYLKVGPYHTNTVAGLQLALDILRRKRNTNKQIFMITDGKPSCLRLSDGTYYKNSNGLDSYIVEKCYNMAAQARKLHIPITTFMIAKDPYLMQFIQHFTVANQGKAFYTGLKGLGEMIFEDYEQNRKRNIRKF
;
A
#
# COMPACT_ATOMS: atom_id res chain seq x y z
N LEU A 1 12.79 15.22 12.77
CA LEU A 1 13.67 14.08 12.38
C LEU A 1 12.88 12.83 11.96
N ARG A 2 12.05 12.19 12.83
CA ARG A 2 11.21 11.02 12.44
C ARG A 2 10.22 11.29 11.30
N GLN A 3 9.57 12.46 11.28
CA GLN A 3 8.65 12.85 10.21
C GLN A 3 9.32 13.02 8.84
N ASN A 4 10.61 13.37 8.77
CA ASN A 4 11.30 13.59 7.48
C ASN A 4 11.69 12.27 6.79
N ALA A 5 12.11 11.25 7.55
CA ALA A 5 12.35 9.92 7.00
C ALA A 5 11.04 9.32 6.44
N LEU A 6 9.94 9.42 7.19
CA LEU A 6 8.60 9.01 6.73
C LEU A 6 8.16 9.84 5.52
N ASN A 7 8.31 11.16 5.55
CA ASN A 7 8.02 12.00 4.40
C ASN A 7 8.94 11.75 3.20
N GLN A 8 10.07 11.05 3.31
CA GLN A 8 10.87 10.62 2.16
C GLN A 8 10.50 9.21 1.69
N ILE A 9 10.16 8.29 2.60
CA ILE A 9 9.51 6.99 2.31
C ILE A 9 8.24 7.23 1.48
N PHE A 10 7.48 8.26 1.82
CA PHE A 10 6.16 8.56 1.27
C PHE A 10 6.08 9.84 0.43
N GLY A 11 7.13 10.66 0.39
CA GLY A 11 7.17 11.91 -0.39
C GLY A 11 7.52 11.68 -1.85
N ASN A 12 8.18 10.57 -2.18
CA ASN A 12 8.38 10.14 -3.57
C ASN A 12 7.23 9.27 -4.10
N LEU A 13 6.32 8.80 -3.23
CA LEU A 13 4.98 8.34 -3.65
C LEU A 13 4.17 9.49 -4.30
N LYS A 14 4.62 10.74 -4.21
CA LYS A 14 4.04 11.91 -4.89
C LYS A 14 4.71 12.31 -6.23
N LYS A 15 5.63 11.51 -6.79
CA LYS A 15 6.24 11.86 -8.10
C LYS A 15 5.97 10.89 -9.25
N HIS A 16 5.13 9.89 -9.05
CA HIS A 16 4.65 9.03 -10.15
C HIS A 16 3.13 8.91 -10.07
N GLY A 17 2.48 10.00 -10.49
CA GLY A 17 1.05 10.22 -10.42
C GLY A 17 0.78 11.53 -9.74
N THR A 18 0.78 12.62 -10.51
CA THR A 18 0.05 13.82 -10.12
C THR A 18 -1.42 13.42 -9.89
N GLY A 19 -1.80 13.28 -8.62
CA GLY A 19 -3.19 13.13 -8.20
C GLY A 19 -3.32 12.33 -6.92
N ASN A 20 -3.99 12.90 -5.91
CA ASN A 20 -4.70 12.11 -4.90
C ASN A 20 -5.57 11.10 -5.66
N HIS A 21 -5.11 9.85 -5.72
CA HIS A 21 -5.72 8.68 -6.36
C HIS A 21 -6.76 8.97 -7.46
N LYS A 22 -6.38 9.66 -8.55
CA LYS A 22 -7.26 9.82 -9.72
C LYS A 22 -7.35 8.49 -10.47
N THR A 23 -8.57 7.98 -10.64
CA THR A 23 -8.87 6.85 -11.53
C THR A 23 -8.93 7.36 -12.98
N LYS A 24 -8.52 6.52 -13.95
CA LYS A 24 -8.62 6.82 -15.40
C LYS A 24 -10.04 6.65 -15.97
N LYS A 25 -11.04 6.33 -15.13
CA LYS A 25 -12.43 6.18 -15.56
C LYS A 25 -13.18 7.46 -15.22
N SER A 26 -13.55 8.24 -16.25
CA SER A 26 -14.64 9.21 -16.16
C SER A 26 -15.93 8.44 -16.02
N GLY A 27 -16.37 8.23 -14.77
CA GLY A 27 -17.71 7.75 -14.44
C GLY A 27 -18.32 8.67 -13.39
N ALA A 28 -19.64 8.71 -13.34
CA ALA A 28 -20.42 9.44 -12.34
C ALA A 28 -19.94 9.06 -10.92
N GLY A 29 -19.40 10.04 -10.19
CA GLY A 29 -18.85 9.87 -8.85
C GLY A 29 -19.77 10.52 -7.82
N ASP A 30 -19.96 9.82 -6.69
CA ASP A 30 -20.96 10.16 -5.65
C ASP A 30 -20.51 11.22 -4.61
N GLU A 31 -19.28 11.74 -4.66
CA GLU A 31 -18.82 12.75 -3.68
C GLU A 31 -18.46 14.08 -4.35
N LEU A 32 -19.33 15.06 -4.11
CA LEU A 32 -19.18 16.46 -4.51
C LEU A 32 -18.06 17.12 -3.67
N THR A 33 -17.13 17.84 -4.32
CA THR A 33 -15.99 18.46 -3.61
C THR A 33 -16.28 19.84 -3.06
N GLY A 34 -17.41 20.44 -3.46
CA GLY A 34 -17.72 21.84 -3.20
C GLY A 34 -16.90 22.83 -4.02
N GLU A 35 -15.97 22.38 -4.87
CA GLU A 35 -15.27 23.23 -5.83
C GLU A 35 -16.10 23.35 -7.10
N PHE A 36 -16.17 24.57 -7.64
CA PHE A 36 -16.93 24.92 -8.83
C PHE A 36 -15.98 25.47 -9.90
N ARG A 37 -16.28 25.18 -11.15
CA ARG A 37 -15.60 25.77 -12.30
C ARG A 37 -16.57 26.02 -13.45
N ASP A 38 -16.15 26.85 -14.40
CA ASP A 38 -16.91 27.09 -15.61
C ASP A 38 -17.03 25.81 -16.45
N TYR A 39 -18.19 25.66 -17.10
CA TYR A 39 -18.47 24.58 -18.04
C TYR A 39 -17.56 24.67 -19.25
N ASN A 40 -17.06 23.51 -19.71
CA ASN A 40 -16.38 23.38 -20.98
C ASN A 40 -17.08 22.33 -21.84
N PHE A 41 -17.04 22.54 -23.16
CA PHE A 41 -17.62 21.61 -24.11
C PHE A 41 -17.11 20.17 -23.89
N GLY A 42 -18.04 19.23 -23.70
CA GLY A 42 -17.76 17.83 -23.38
C GLY A 42 -17.89 17.46 -21.89
N ASP A 43 -18.15 18.44 -21.01
CA ASP A 43 -18.51 18.16 -19.63
C ASP A 43 -19.88 17.47 -19.52
N SER A 44 -19.96 16.55 -18.56
CA SER A 44 -21.15 15.73 -18.31
C SER A 44 -22.26 16.59 -17.68
N LEU A 45 -23.46 16.54 -18.26
CA LEU A 45 -24.60 17.38 -17.85
C LEU A 45 -25.05 17.13 -16.40
N ASP A 46 -24.88 15.91 -15.90
CA ASP A 46 -25.15 15.51 -14.52
C ASP A 46 -24.28 16.21 -13.48
N LYS A 47 -23.19 16.88 -13.90
CA LYS A 47 -22.29 17.63 -13.02
C LYS A 47 -22.57 19.13 -12.98
N ILE A 48 -23.55 19.61 -13.75
CA ILE A 48 -23.92 21.03 -13.77
C ILE A 48 -24.64 21.38 -12.46
N SER A 49 -24.10 22.35 -11.74
CA SER A 49 -24.75 22.95 -10.57
C SER A 49 -25.77 23.97 -11.05
N MET A 50 -27.05 23.57 -11.12
CA MET A 50 -28.12 24.48 -11.55
C MET A 50 -28.20 25.73 -10.66
N THR A 51 -28.01 25.58 -9.36
CA THR A 51 -28.06 26.69 -8.40
C THR A 51 -26.97 27.74 -8.66
N GLU A 52 -25.72 27.30 -8.81
CA GLU A 52 -24.62 28.24 -9.10
C GLU A 52 -24.72 28.79 -10.54
N SER A 53 -25.20 27.99 -11.49
CA SER A 53 -25.40 28.46 -12.87
C SER A 53 -26.46 29.56 -12.97
N ILE A 54 -27.59 29.41 -12.26
CA ILE A 54 -28.65 30.43 -12.19
C ILE A 54 -28.12 31.70 -11.51
N LYS A 55 -27.36 31.56 -10.42
CA LYS A 55 -26.73 32.69 -9.73
C LYS A 55 -25.74 33.42 -10.65
N ASN A 56 -24.93 32.69 -11.41
CA ASN A 56 -23.98 33.28 -12.36
C ASN A 56 -24.72 34.01 -13.50
N ALA A 57 -25.79 33.42 -14.03
CA ALA A 57 -26.65 34.02 -15.04
C ALA A 57 -27.31 35.33 -14.57
N GLN A 58 -27.76 35.39 -13.31
CA GLN A 58 -28.31 36.62 -12.75
C GLN A 58 -27.26 37.73 -12.59
N ILE A 59 -26.02 37.36 -12.29
CA ILE A 59 -24.89 38.31 -12.22
C ILE A 59 -24.57 38.86 -13.61
N ASN A 60 -24.54 38.00 -14.63
CA ASN A 60 -24.14 38.37 -15.99
C ASN A 60 -25.25 39.09 -16.79
N ASN A 61 -26.50 38.64 -16.64
CA ASN A 61 -27.63 39.08 -17.48
C ASN A 61 -28.66 39.95 -16.75
N GLY A 62 -28.52 40.12 -15.43
CA GLY A 62 -29.41 40.94 -14.60
C GLY A 62 -30.72 40.26 -14.19
N ILE A 63 -31.51 40.94 -13.34
CA ILE A 63 -32.67 40.37 -12.64
C ILE A 63 -33.97 40.46 -13.47
N GLY A 64 -34.04 41.38 -14.45
CA GLY A 64 -35.28 41.72 -15.14
C GLY A 64 -35.74 40.71 -16.19
N ASN A 65 -34.80 40.13 -16.95
CA ASN A 65 -35.07 39.12 -17.98
C ASN A 65 -34.09 37.96 -17.79
N PHE A 66 -34.57 36.83 -17.28
CA PHE A 66 -33.73 35.65 -17.09
C PHE A 66 -33.28 35.10 -18.45
N SER A 67 -31.97 35.17 -18.69
CA SER A 67 -31.30 34.51 -19.81
C SER A 67 -30.17 33.65 -19.24
N LEU A 68 -30.13 32.38 -19.65
CA LEU A 68 -29.09 31.43 -19.26
C LEU A 68 -28.33 31.03 -20.52
N THR A 69 -27.04 31.33 -20.55
CA THR A 69 -26.14 31.00 -21.65
C THR A 69 -25.15 29.92 -21.24
N GLU A 70 -24.44 29.33 -22.19
CA GLU A 70 -23.41 28.30 -21.91
C GLU A 70 -22.30 28.85 -21.00
N GLN A 71 -21.99 30.15 -21.12
CA GLN A 71 -21.00 30.85 -20.30
C GLN A 71 -21.42 30.98 -18.83
N ASP A 72 -22.71 30.83 -18.54
CA ASP A 72 -23.24 30.89 -17.18
C ASP A 72 -23.22 29.53 -16.49
N LEU A 73 -22.99 28.44 -17.23
CA LEU A 73 -23.02 27.09 -16.69
C LEU A 73 -21.79 26.84 -15.81
N ILE A 74 -22.08 26.44 -14.57
CA ILE A 74 -21.08 26.08 -13.57
C ILE A 74 -21.13 24.57 -13.34
N VAL A 75 -19.99 23.92 -13.46
CA VAL A 75 -19.80 22.49 -13.20
C VAL A 75 -19.22 22.32 -11.80
N GLN A 76 -19.79 21.40 -11.05
CA GLN A 76 -19.25 21.00 -9.75
C GLN A 76 -18.14 19.95 -9.95
N GLU A 77 -16.94 20.23 -9.43
CA GLU A 77 -15.86 19.26 -9.50
C GLU A 77 -16.12 18.07 -8.56
N THR A 78 -15.86 16.88 -9.10
CA THR A 78 -15.88 15.62 -8.35
C THR A 78 -14.45 15.10 -8.31
N ASN A 79 -13.77 15.27 -7.19
CA ASN A 79 -12.46 14.67 -6.96
C ASN A 79 -12.67 13.22 -6.58
N PHE A 80 -12.35 12.33 -7.51
CA PHE A 80 -12.21 10.93 -7.20
C PHE A 80 -10.97 10.75 -6.30
N LYS A 81 -11.12 10.90 -4.98
CA LYS A 81 -10.13 10.35 -4.06
C LYS A 81 -10.43 8.87 -3.98
N ALA A 82 -9.83 8.06 -4.84
CA ALA A 82 -9.99 6.61 -4.73
C ALA A 82 -9.33 6.13 -3.43
N GLN A 83 -10.18 5.98 -2.41
CA GLN A 83 -9.88 5.40 -1.12
C GLN A 83 -9.12 4.09 -1.31
N MET A 84 -8.07 3.87 -0.53
CA MET A 84 -7.19 2.71 -0.62
C MET A 84 -7.46 1.70 0.50
N SER A 85 -7.40 0.41 0.16
CA SER A 85 -7.35 -0.67 1.15
C SER A 85 -5.94 -1.25 1.25
N THR A 86 -5.37 -1.16 2.43
CA THR A 86 -4.01 -1.64 2.72
C THR A 86 -4.06 -2.83 3.67
N VAL A 87 -3.33 -3.89 3.36
CA VAL A 87 -3.02 -4.94 4.35
C VAL A 87 -1.56 -4.79 4.77
N LEU A 88 -1.33 -4.63 6.08
CA LEU A 88 0.00 -4.67 6.68
C LEU A 88 0.27 -6.07 7.24
N MET A 89 1.26 -6.74 6.70
CA MET A 89 1.69 -8.08 7.09
C MET A 89 3.02 -8.02 7.83
N ILE A 90 3.11 -8.67 8.99
CA ILE A 90 4.30 -8.64 9.83
C ILE A 90 4.77 -10.07 10.12
N ASP A 91 6.03 -10.32 9.80
CA ASP A 91 6.72 -11.57 10.10
C ASP A 91 6.97 -11.69 11.62
N ILE A 92 6.54 -12.81 12.20
CA ILE A 92 6.76 -13.16 13.62
C ILE A 92 7.52 -14.49 13.77
N SER A 93 8.18 -14.94 12.70
CA SER A 93 9.01 -16.14 12.69
C SER A 93 10.22 -15.99 13.61
N HIS A 94 10.81 -17.13 13.95
CA HIS A 94 11.96 -17.17 14.84
C HIS A 94 13.17 -16.43 14.24
N SER A 95 13.28 -16.35 12.90
CA SER A 95 14.39 -15.65 12.24
C SER A 95 14.45 -14.15 12.51
N MET A 96 13.33 -13.56 12.96
CA MET A 96 13.25 -12.17 13.39
C MET A 96 13.99 -11.87 14.71
N ILE A 97 14.50 -12.88 15.41
CA ILE A 97 15.38 -12.73 16.60
C ILE A 97 16.64 -13.59 16.54
N LEU A 98 16.87 -14.30 15.43
CA LEU A 98 18.02 -15.18 15.31
C LEU A 98 19.34 -14.38 15.24
N TYR A 99 20.43 -15.05 15.61
CA TYR A 99 21.80 -14.52 15.53
C TYR A 99 22.06 -13.28 16.41
N GLY A 100 21.27 -13.09 17.48
CA GLY A 100 21.44 -11.98 18.41
C GLY A 100 20.94 -10.63 17.86
N GLU A 101 20.25 -10.64 16.71
CA GLU A 101 19.67 -9.46 16.10
C GLU A 101 18.16 -9.37 16.37
N ASP A 102 17.74 -8.35 17.13
CA ASP A 102 16.32 -8.05 17.33
C ASP A 102 15.77 -7.27 16.12
N ARG A 103 15.15 -7.99 15.18
CA ARG A 103 14.49 -7.42 13.99
C ARG A 103 13.00 -7.15 14.22
N ILE A 104 12.38 -7.80 15.21
CA ILE A 104 10.97 -7.59 15.53
C ILE A 104 10.72 -6.21 16.14
N THR A 105 11.61 -5.69 16.98
CA THR A 105 11.48 -4.34 17.54
C THR A 105 11.51 -3.24 16.47
N PRO A 106 12.48 -3.20 15.52
CA PRO A 106 12.42 -2.25 14.41
C PRO A 106 11.20 -2.49 13.52
N ALA A 107 10.78 -3.74 13.28
CA ALA A 107 9.56 -4.04 12.51
C ALA A 107 8.31 -3.41 13.15
N LYS A 108 8.12 -3.54 14.47
CA LYS A 108 7.02 -2.88 15.20
C LYS A 108 7.05 -1.36 15.07
N LYS A 109 8.25 -0.75 15.17
CA LYS A 109 8.41 0.71 15.02
C LYS A 109 8.03 1.16 13.61
N VAL A 110 8.46 0.43 12.58
CA VAL A 110 8.06 0.68 11.18
C VAL A 110 6.55 0.56 11.05
N ALA A 111 5.96 -0.56 11.46
CA ALA A 111 4.53 -0.81 11.41
C ALA A 111 3.70 0.31 12.07
N MET A 112 4.03 0.69 13.31
CA MET A 112 3.36 1.77 14.02
C MET A 112 3.47 3.11 13.29
N ALA A 113 4.64 3.42 12.73
CA ALA A 113 4.85 4.64 11.97
C ALA A 113 4.07 4.67 10.66
N LEU A 114 3.99 3.54 9.94
CA LEU A 114 3.15 3.39 8.74
C LEU A 114 1.67 3.59 9.09
N ILE A 115 1.23 2.97 10.19
CA ILE A 115 -0.15 3.03 10.64
C ILE A 115 -0.56 4.47 10.96
N GLU A 116 0.25 5.16 11.74
CA GLU A 116 0.00 6.54 12.13
C GLU A 116 -0.04 7.43 10.89
N LEU A 117 0.96 7.34 10.01
CA LEU A 117 1.03 8.18 8.83
C LEU A 117 -0.18 8.02 7.91
N ILE A 118 -0.60 6.79 7.63
CA ILE A 118 -1.76 6.53 6.76
C ILE A 118 -3.02 7.09 7.40
N ARG A 119 -3.23 6.85 8.69
CA ARG A 119 -4.41 7.35 9.41
C ARG A 119 -4.46 8.88 9.46
N THR A 120 -3.34 9.55 9.71
CA THR A 120 -3.27 11.02 9.74
C THR A 120 -3.48 11.63 8.36
N ARG A 121 -2.87 11.04 7.31
CA ARG A 121 -2.84 11.65 5.97
C ARG A 121 -4.03 11.27 5.09
N TYR A 122 -4.56 10.07 5.29
CA TYR A 122 -5.61 9.46 4.47
C TYR A 122 -6.70 8.86 5.38
N PRO A 123 -7.50 9.71 6.07
CA PRO A 123 -8.46 9.24 7.06
C PRO A 123 -9.61 8.39 6.49
N LYS A 124 -9.84 8.42 5.17
CA LYS A 124 -10.82 7.57 4.47
C LYS A 124 -10.24 6.22 4.02
N ASP A 125 -8.93 5.99 4.17
CA ASP A 125 -8.31 4.73 3.79
C ASP A 125 -8.52 3.66 4.87
N THR A 126 -8.56 2.41 4.42
CA THR A 126 -8.71 1.25 5.31
C THR A 126 -7.37 0.53 5.46
N MET A 127 -7.12 0.01 6.65
CA MET A 127 -5.92 -0.73 6.96
C MET A 127 -6.23 -1.92 7.87
N ASP A 128 -5.94 -3.11 7.39
CA ASP A 128 -6.01 -4.35 8.14
C ASP A 128 -4.60 -4.83 8.46
N ILE A 129 -4.41 -5.46 9.62
CA ILE A 129 -3.10 -5.93 10.08
C ILE A 129 -3.18 -7.42 10.28
N LEU A 130 -2.17 -8.13 9.78
CA LEU A 130 -1.99 -9.55 10.02
C LEU A 130 -0.55 -9.85 10.38
N VAL A 131 -0.36 -10.97 11.06
CA VAL A 131 0.95 -11.56 11.32
C VAL A 131 1.05 -12.90 10.63
N PHE A 132 2.28 -13.31 10.32
CA PHE A 132 2.53 -14.63 9.74
C PHE A 132 3.76 -15.30 10.35
N GLY A 133 3.61 -16.60 10.61
CA GLY A 133 4.63 -17.53 11.09
C GLY A 133 4.43 -18.86 10.35
N ASN A 134 4.09 -19.95 11.05
CA ASN A 134 3.66 -21.19 10.38
C ASN A 134 2.31 -21.01 9.65
N ASP A 135 1.42 -20.23 10.25
CA ASP A 135 0.14 -19.78 9.71
C ASP A 135 0.06 -18.25 9.73
N ALA A 136 -1.04 -17.69 9.25
CA ALA A 136 -1.32 -16.26 9.29
C ALA A 136 -2.68 -15.96 9.93
N TRP A 137 -2.76 -14.87 10.69
CA TRP A 137 -4.00 -14.41 11.32
C TRP A 137 -4.01 -12.90 11.49
N MET A 138 -5.22 -12.33 11.60
CA MET A 138 -5.41 -10.90 11.81
C MET A 138 -5.14 -10.51 13.26
N ILE A 139 -4.65 -9.29 13.44
CA ILE A 139 -4.46 -8.67 14.76
C ILE A 139 -5.04 -7.25 14.77
N SER A 140 -5.28 -6.71 15.96
CA SER A 140 -5.61 -5.30 16.11
C SER A 140 -4.35 -4.43 16.25
N VAL A 141 -4.50 -3.12 16.02
CA VAL A 141 -3.41 -2.15 16.27
C VAL A 141 -2.93 -2.20 17.73
N LYS A 142 -3.82 -2.53 18.68
CA LYS A 142 -3.49 -2.59 20.12
C LYS A 142 -2.54 -3.74 20.44
N ASP A 143 -2.54 -4.79 19.63
CA ASP A 143 -1.71 -5.97 19.84
C ASP A 143 -0.27 -5.76 19.34
N LEU A 144 -0.07 -4.81 18.41
CA LEU A 144 1.19 -4.58 17.72
C LEU A 144 2.40 -4.34 18.66
N PRO A 145 2.31 -3.51 19.72
CA PRO A 145 3.42 -3.35 20.68
C PRO A 145 3.79 -4.65 21.41
N TYR A 146 2.80 -5.52 21.63
CA TYR A 146 2.93 -6.74 22.42
C TYR A 146 3.27 -7.97 21.58
N LEU A 147 3.38 -7.85 20.24
CA LEU A 147 3.75 -8.98 19.39
C LEU A 147 5.05 -9.63 19.87
N LYS A 148 5.02 -10.95 19.98
CA LYS A 148 6.21 -11.75 20.28
C LYS A 148 6.49 -12.62 19.07
N VAL A 149 7.77 -12.80 18.81
CA VAL A 149 8.20 -13.86 17.90
C VAL A 149 7.94 -15.20 18.57
N GLY A 150 7.48 -16.17 17.78
CA GLY A 150 7.30 -17.54 18.25
C GLY A 150 8.37 -18.47 17.70
N PRO A 151 8.37 -19.75 18.11
CA PRO A 151 9.15 -20.82 17.47
C PRO A 151 8.51 -21.20 16.11
N TYR A 152 8.25 -20.19 15.28
CA TYR A 152 7.59 -20.32 13.99
C TYR A 152 8.62 -20.27 12.87
N HIS A 153 8.31 -20.97 11.79
CA HIS A 153 8.93 -20.76 10.49
C HIS A 153 8.24 -19.59 9.78
N THR A 154 8.64 -19.34 8.53
CA THR A 154 8.21 -18.19 7.74
C THR A 154 7.35 -18.66 6.57
N ASN A 155 6.04 -18.66 6.75
CA ASN A 155 5.06 -19.03 5.72
C ASN A 155 4.50 -17.78 5.03
N THR A 156 5.32 -17.19 4.16
CA THR A 156 4.94 -15.99 3.37
C THR A 156 3.72 -16.25 2.50
N VAL A 157 3.55 -17.47 1.98
CA VAL A 157 2.41 -17.85 1.15
C VAL A 157 1.10 -17.77 1.93
N ALA A 158 1.04 -18.31 3.16
CA ALA A 158 -0.15 -18.21 4.00
C ALA A 158 -0.49 -16.75 4.34
N GLY A 159 0.52 -15.94 4.65
CA GLY A 159 0.35 -14.51 4.89
C GLY A 159 -0.26 -13.78 3.68
N LEU A 160 0.30 -14.01 2.48
CA LEU A 160 -0.17 -13.38 1.25
C LEU A 160 -1.57 -13.86 0.89
N GLN A 161 -1.88 -15.14 1.08
CA GLN A 161 -3.20 -15.68 0.81
C GLN A 161 -4.26 -15.03 1.70
N LEU A 162 -3.99 -14.90 3.00
CA LEU A 162 -4.87 -14.19 3.91
C LEU A 162 -5.02 -12.70 3.52
N ALA A 163 -3.93 -12.04 3.13
CA ALA A 163 -3.99 -10.65 2.66
C ALA A 163 -4.88 -10.49 1.43
N LEU A 164 -4.74 -11.37 0.43
CA LEU A 164 -5.57 -11.38 -0.77
C LEU A 164 -7.05 -11.63 -0.42
N ASP A 165 -7.33 -12.54 0.51
CA ASP A 165 -8.70 -12.83 0.95
C ASP A 165 -9.34 -11.66 1.69
N ILE A 166 -8.57 -10.91 2.49
CA ILE A 166 -9.03 -9.67 3.14
C ILE A 166 -9.31 -8.62 2.06
N LEU A 167 -8.36 -8.38 1.16
CA LEU A 167 -8.47 -7.36 0.11
C LEU A 167 -9.58 -7.66 -0.89
N ARG A 168 -9.86 -8.94 -1.19
CA ARG A 168 -10.99 -9.34 -2.06
C ARG A 168 -12.33 -8.87 -1.51
N ARG A 169 -12.49 -8.83 -0.17
CA ARG A 169 -13.73 -8.41 0.51
C ARG A 169 -13.90 -6.88 0.58
N LYS A 170 -12.87 -6.10 0.26
CA LYS A 170 -12.94 -4.63 0.27
C LYS A 170 -13.54 -4.09 -1.04
N ARG A 171 -14.44 -3.11 -0.90
CA ARG A 171 -15.13 -2.43 -2.01
C ARG A 171 -14.20 -1.49 -2.80
N ASN A 172 -13.15 -0.99 -2.14
CA ASN A 172 -12.16 -0.12 -2.72
C ASN A 172 -11.49 -0.76 -3.94
N THR A 173 -11.38 -0.01 -5.04
CA THR A 173 -10.67 -0.45 -6.24
C THR A 173 -9.16 -0.49 -6.01
N ASN A 174 -8.63 0.49 -5.30
CA ASN A 174 -7.22 0.60 -4.96
C ASN A 174 -6.87 -0.29 -3.77
N LYS A 175 -5.97 -1.23 -3.97
CA LYS A 175 -5.56 -2.24 -2.98
C LYS A 175 -4.05 -2.34 -2.95
N GLN A 176 -3.44 -2.52 -1.79
CA GLN A 176 -2.01 -2.73 -1.67
C GLN A 176 -1.66 -3.59 -0.44
N ILE A 177 -0.47 -4.18 -0.48
CA ILE A 177 0.08 -4.97 0.63
C ILE A 177 1.41 -4.35 1.05
N PHE A 178 1.58 -4.13 2.35
CA PHE A 178 2.87 -3.83 2.98
C PHE A 178 3.33 -5.05 3.74
N MET A 179 4.52 -5.57 3.43
CA MET A 179 5.09 -6.74 4.07
C MET A 179 6.36 -6.36 4.82
N ILE A 180 6.44 -6.67 6.11
CA ILE A 180 7.66 -6.49 6.92
C ILE A 180 8.20 -7.88 7.27
N THR A 181 9.43 -8.18 6.84
CA THR A 181 10.07 -9.50 7.01
C THR A 181 11.60 -9.35 6.98
N ASP A 182 12.33 -10.37 7.41
CA ASP A 182 13.76 -10.51 7.17
C ASP A 182 14.07 -11.21 5.82
N GLY A 183 13.04 -11.73 5.13
CA GLY A 183 13.12 -12.22 3.75
C GLY A 183 13.42 -13.71 3.60
N LYS A 184 13.34 -14.53 4.66
CA LYS A 184 13.67 -15.96 4.60
C LYS A 184 12.43 -16.86 4.66
N PRO A 185 11.72 -17.12 3.54
CA PRO A 185 10.62 -18.07 3.55
C PRO A 185 11.15 -19.48 3.87
N SER A 186 10.47 -20.20 4.76
CA SER A 186 10.94 -21.48 5.29
C SER A 186 9.83 -22.50 5.57
N CYS A 187 8.57 -22.16 5.25
CA CYS A 187 7.42 -23.01 5.50
C CYS A 187 6.33 -22.86 4.44
N LEU A 188 5.67 -23.97 4.14
CA LEU A 188 4.41 -24.02 3.39
C LEU A 188 3.43 -24.91 4.14
N ARG A 189 2.14 -24.59 4.01
CA ARG A 189 1.06 -25.50 4.38
C ARG A 189 0.60 -26.26 3.14
N LEU A 190 0.64 -27.58 3.21
CA LEU A 190 0.24 -28.48 2.13
C LEU A 190 -1.27 -28.71 2.15
N SER A 191 -1.80 -29.28 1.06
CA SER A 191 -3.24 -29.52 0.88
C SER A 191 -3.82 -30.54 1.87
N ASP A 192 -3.00 -31.46 2.36
CA ASP A 192 -3.36 -32.43 3.40
C ASP A 192 -3.35 -31.82 4.82
N GLY A 193 -3.03 -30.54 4.95
CA GLY A 193 -2.96 -29.81 6.21
C GLY A 193 -1.61 -29.91 6.92
N THR A 194 -0.67 -30.69 6.42
CA THR A 194 0.69 -30.78 6.98
C THR A 194 1.55 -29.58 6.59
N TYR A 195 2.69 -29.42 7.26
CA TYR A 195 3.64 -28.35 6.95
C TYR A 195 4.91 -28.91 6.31
N TYR A 196 5.25 -28.40 5.14
CA TYR A 196 6.57 -28.55 4.57
C TYR A 196 7.48 -27.45 5.13
N LYS A 197 8.60 -27.82 5.74
CA LYS A 197 9.50 -26.89 6.45
C LYS A 197 10.94 -27.14 6.03
N ASN A 198 11.62 -26.08 5.62
CA ASN A 198 13.06 -26.09 5.42
C ASN A 198 13.65 -24.75 5.86
N SER A 199 14.35 -24.75 6.99
CA SER A 199 15.03 -23.57 7.53
C SER A 199 16.46 -23.41 7.00
N ASN A 200 16.96 -24.37 6.21
CA ASN A 200 18.32 -24.34 5.69
C ASN A 200 18.32 -23.63 4.34
N GLY A 201 18.91 -22.43 4.32
CA GLY A 201 18.99 -21.61 3.11
C GLY A 201 17.63 -21.18 2.57
N LEU A 202 17.60 -20.93 1.26
CA LEU A 202 16.41 -20.63 0.49
C LEU A 202 16.00 -21.89 -0.28
N ASP A 203 14.95 -22.55 0.22
CA ASP A 203 14.42 -23.76 -0.42
C ASP A 203 13.71 -23.41 -1.72
N SER A 204 14.17 -24.01 -2.84
CA SER A 204 13.64 -23.70 -4.17
C SER A 204 12.14 -23.92 -4.31
N TYR A 205 11.57 -24.96 -3.67
CA TYR A 205 10.15 -25.26 -3.74
C TYR A 205 9.33 -24.20 -2.96
N ILE A 206 9.79 -23.80 -1.78
CA ILE A 206 9.14 -22.76 -0.98
C ILE A 206 9.22 -21.40 -1.69
N VAL A 207 10.40 -21.07 -2.21
CA VAL A 207 10.68 -19.81 -2.90
C VAL A 207 9.81 -19.67 -4.15
N GLU A 208 9.69 -20.72 -4.96
CA GLU A 208 8.86 -20.71 -6.17
C GLU A 208 7.39 -20.44 -5.83
N LYS A 209 6.86 -21.04 -4.76
CA LYS A 209 5.49 -20.76 -4.29
C LYS A 209 5.30 -19.30 -3.87
N CYS A 210 6.31 -18.70 -3.24
CA CYS A 210 6.28 -17.28 -2.90
C CYS A 210 6.24 -16.39 -4.15
N TYR A 211 7.06 -16.68 -5.16
CA TYR A 211 7.07 -15.94 -6.43
C TYR A 211 5.75 -16.08 -7.19
N ASN A 212 5.18 -17.28 -7.22
CA ASN A 212 3.87 -17.52 -7.84
C ASN A 212 2.77 -16.68 -7.17
N MET A 213 2.79 -16.58 -5.84
CA MET A 213 1.85 -15.75 -5.10
C MET A 213 2.07 -14.25 -5.36
N ALA A 214 3.32 -13.80 -5.47
CA ALA A 214 3.67 -12.43 -5.83
C ALA A 214 3.14 -12.06 -7.24
N ALA A 215 3.30 -12.96 -8.20
CA ALA A 215 2.77 -12.83 -9.55
C ALA A 215 1.23 -12.87 -9.59
N GLN A 216 0.60 -13.67 -8.72
CA GLN A 216 -0.86 -13.68 -8.57
C GLN A 216 -1.37 -12.34 -8.05
N ALA A 217 -0.75 -11.78 -7.01
CA ALA A 217 -1.09 -10.44 -6.50
C ALA A 217 -0.96 -9.37 -7.59
N ARG A 218 0.07 -9.46 -8.43
CA ARG A 218 0.24 -8.58 -9.60
C ARG A 218 -0.90 -8.69 -10.60
N LYS A 219 -1.33 -9.90 -10.96
CA LYS A 219 -2.50 -10.12 -11.85
C LYS A 219 -3.78 -9.50 -11.30
N LEU A 220 -3.89 -9.40 -9.98
CA LEU A 220 -5.00 -8.74 -9.28
C LEU A 220 -4.81 -7.23 -9.10
N HIS A 221 -3.75 -6.64 -9.67
CA HIS A 221 -3.37 -5.24 -9.51
C HIS A 221 -3.15 -4.83 -8.05
N ILE A 222 -2.60 -5.73 -7.24
CA ILE A 222 -2.26 -5.50 -5.83
C ILE A 222 -0.73 -5.39 -5.73
N PRO A 223 -0.16 -4.17 -5.72
CA PRO A 223 1.25 -3.98 -5.46
C PRO A 223 1.62 -4.40 -4.03
N ILE A 224 2.78 -5.03 -3.91
CA ILE A 224 3.40 -5.44 -2.66
C ILE A 224 4.64 -4.56 -2.45
N THR A 225 4.66 -3.86 -1.32
CA THR A 225 5.85 -3.14 -0.85
C THR A 225 6.47 -3.92 0.30
N THR A 226 7.71 -4.36 0.12
CA THR A 226 8.44 -5.14 1.12
C THR A 226 9.40 -4.26 1.90
N PHE A 227 9.32 -4.28 3.22
CA PHE A 227 10.26 -3.69 4.15
C PHE A 227 11.13 -4.81 4.73
N MET A 228 12.30 -5.00 4.15
CA MET A 228 13.27 -6.00 4.59
C MET A 228 14.09 -5.45 5.77
N ILE A 229 14.09 -6.17 6.89
CA ILE A 229 14.83 -5.80 8.12
C ILE A 229 16.08 -6.68 8.27
N ALA A 230 16.91 -6.77 7.24
CA ALA A 230 18.15 -7.56 7.26
C ALA A 230 19.17 -7.03 6.23
N LYS A 231 20.45 -7.34 6.45
CA LYS A 231 21.57 -7.01 5.54
C LYS A 231 22.15 -8.25 4.83
N ASP A 232 21.47 -9.40 4.88
CA ASP A 232 21.94 -10.63 4.26
C ASP A 232 21.80 -10.56 2.72
N PRO A 233 22.91 -10.64 1.96
CA PRO A 233 22.88 -10.54 0.50
C PRO A 233 22.06 -11.63 -0.19
N TYR A 234 22.00 -12.85 0.36
CA TYR A 234 21.22 -13.94 -0.22
C TYR A 234 19.73 -13.71 -0.05
N LEU A 235 19.31 -13.24 1.13
CA LEU A 235 17.90 -12.88 1.37
C LEU A 235 17.48 -11.68 0.53
N MET A 236 18.39 -10.74 0.27
CA MET A 236 18.14 -9.64 -0.65
C MET A 236 17.84 -10.13 -2.07
N GLN A 237 18.57 -11.13 -2.58
CA GLN A 237 18.29 -11.71 -3.90
C GLN A 237 16.88 -12.30 -3.97
N PHE A 238 16.43 -12.99 -2.92
CA PHE A 238 15.05 -13.50 -2.87
C PHE A 238 14.03 -12.34 -2.96
N ILE A 239 14.20 -11.30 -2.15
CA ILE A 239 13.31 -10.13 -2.14
C ILE A 239 13.33 -9.40 -3.49
N GLN A 240 14.48 -9.31 -4.17
CA GLN A 240 14.57 -8.72 -5.49
C GLN A 240 13.72 -9.48 -6.52
N HIS A 241 13.88 -10.80 -6.62
CA HIS A 241 13.08 -11.62 -7.53
C HIS A 241 11.59 -11.59 -7.17
N PHE A 242 11.26 -11.63 -5.87
CA PHE A 242 9.89 -11.49 -5.39
C PHE A 242 9.27 -10.16 -5.82
N THR A 243 10.02 -9.07 -5.66
CA THR A 243 9.61 -7.71 -6.02
C THR A 243 9.43 -7.57 -7.53
N VAL A 244 10.32 -8.18 -8.33
CA VAL A 244 10.21 -8.25 -9.80
C VAL A 244 8.96 -9.03 -10.22
N ALA A 245 8.69 -10.19 -9.60
CA ALA A 245 7.51 -11.00 -9.90
C ALA A 245 6.20 -10.25 -9.63
N ASN A 246 6.18 -9.42 -8.57
CA ASN A 246 5.03 -8.57 -8.27
C ASN A 246 5.00 -7.25 -9.08
N GLN A 247 6.13 -6.79 -9.62
CA GLN A 247 6.35 -5.38 -10.02
C GLN A 247 6.09 -4.39 -8.87
N GLY A 248 6.50 -4.79 -7.67
CA GLY A 248 6.33 -4.03 -6.44
C GLY A 248 7.54 -3.16 -6.09
N LYS A 249 7.68 -2.86 -4.80
CA LYS A 249 8.77 -2.05 -4.25
C LYS A 249 9.47 -2.77 -3.10
N ALA A 250 10.76 -2.53 -2.94
CA ALA A 250 11.53 -3.04 -1.81
C ALA A 250 12.29 -1.92 -1.09
N PHE A 251 12.20 -1.93 0.23
CA PHE A 251 12.94 -1.09 1.15
C PHE A 251 13.82 -1.98 2.02
N TYR A 252 15.13 -1.79 1.95
CA TYR A 252 16.08 -2.51 2.78
C TYR A 252 16.49 -1.61 3.94
N THR A 253 16.16 -2.02 5.16
CA THR A 253 16.41 -1.26 6.39
C THR A 253 17.49 -1.94 7.23
N GLY A 254 18.34 -1.15 7.89
CA GLY A 254 19.24 -1.67 8.92
C GLY A 254 18.54 -1.88 10.27
N LEU A 255 19.23 -2.51 11.22
CA LEU A 255 18.72 -2.74 12.60
C LEU A 255 18.38 -1.43 13.35
N LYS A 256 18.96 -0.30 12.94
CA LYS A 256 18.65 1.03 13.48
C LYS A 256 17.27 1.56 13.03
N GLY A 257 16.53 0.79 12.22
CA GLY A 257 15.21 1.14 11.69
C GLY A 257 15.30 2.01 10.44
N LEU A 258 14.28 2.85 10.22
CA LEU A 258 14.09 3.68 9.02
C LEU A 258 15.20 4.73 8.73
N GLY A 259 16.25 4.82 9.56
CA GLY A 259 17.33 5.80 9.39
C GLY A 259 18.33 5.47 8.27
N GLU A 260 18.47 4.19 7.89
CA GLU A 260 19.32 3.74 6.78
C GLU A 260 18.46 2.89 5.84
N MET A 261 18.07 3.43 4.68
CA MET A 261 17.23 2.72 3.70
C MET A 261 17.83 2.70 2.31
N ILE A 262 17.81 1.53 1.67
CA ILE A 262 18.02 1.40 0.22
C ILE A 262 16.65 1.19 -0.41
N PHE A 263 16.34 1.94 -1.47
CA PHE A 263 15.07 1.87 -2.19
C PHE A 263 15.29 1.31 -3.59
N GLU A 264 14.53 0.25 -3.90
CA GLU A 264 14.45 -0.30 -5.25
C GLU A 264 12.99 -0.28 -5.73
N ASP A 265 12.77 0.40 -6.86
CA ASP A 265 11.48 0.46 -7.57
C ASP A 265 11.62 -0.19 -8.94
N TYR A 266 10.94 -1.32 -9.13
CA TYR A 266 11.00 -2.10 -10.36
C TYR A 266 9.85 -1.77 -11.32
N GLU A 267 8.83 -1.02 -10.90
CA GLU A 267 7.77 -0.51 -11.79
C GLU A 267 8.35 0.53 -12.78
N GLN A 268 9.43 1.21 -12.39
CA GLN A 268 10.07 2.29 -13.14
C GLN A 268 11.53 1.99 -13.53
N ASN A 269 12.03 0.77 -13.29
CA ASN A 269 13.44 0.41 -13.47
C ASN A 269 14.41 1.41 -12.83
N ARG A 270 14.15 1.83 -11.58
CA ARG A 270 14.94 2.87 -10.91
C ARG A 270 15.49 2.39 -9.57
N LYS A 271 16.81 2.12 -9.53
CA LYS A 271 17.55 1.95 -8.27
C LYS A 271 18.01 3.32 -7.76
N ARG A 272 17.64 3.68 -6.53
CA ARG A 272 18.09 4.94 -5.89
C ARG A 272 18.62 4.63 -4.50
N ASN A 273 19.91 4.90 -4.28
CA ASN A 273 20.48 4.90 -2.95
C ASN A 273 19.93 6.10 -2.17
N ILE A 274 19.10 5.85 -1.15
CA ILE A 274 18.71 6.88 -0.18
C ILE A 274 19.79 6.88 0.91
N ARG A 275 20.98 7.43 0.60
CA ARG A 275 22.04 7.61 1.61
C ARG A 275 21.90 8.99 2.27
N LYS A 276 21.86 8.95 3.62
CA LYS A 276 21.99 10.03 4.62
C LYS A 276 20.82 11.03 4.77
N PHE A 277 20.21 11.00 5.97
CA PHE A 277 20.17 12.17 6.87
C PHE A 277 20.72 11.75 8.23
#